data_AF-A0A6N4T0B5-F1
#
_entry.id   AF-A0A6N4T0B5-F1
#
_cell.length_a   1.000
_cell.length_b   1.000
_cell.length_c   1.000
_cell.angle_alpha   90.00
_cell.angle_beta   90.00
_cell.angle_gamma   90.00
#
_symmetry.space_group_name_H-M   'P 1'
#
loop_
_entity.id
_entity.type
_entity.pdbx_description
1 polymer ?
#
loop_
_entity_poly.entity_id
_entity_poly.type
_entity_poly.pdbx_seq_one_letter_code
_entity_poly.pdbx_strand_id
1 'polypeptide(L)'
;MTMLRSKQTLILFGKVVPEDSQQFRKKLEEGPVKTVVMTESPGGNLRAAYDIAELITEGKINTAVNGNCKSACALIFMAGTERQMVASKHLEKTRLGFHAPHNKVTKEISTAAIPHFRKWLLKVTQGKFPEEVLDRALNIERAGDMLYFYYPDENFLGDIRFCTEGALRCEALKGYNIVKIGILTTAELLKLESLDDTDQAAAKP
;
A
#
# COMPACT_ATOMS: atom_id res chain seq x y z
N MET A 1 -9.23 -11.56 -1.97
CA MET A 1 -7.78 -11.76 -1.84
C MET A 1 -7.53 -12.94 -0.93
N THR A 2 -6.47 -13.67 -1.21
CA THR A 2 -6.06 -14.76 -0.33
C THR A 2 -5.32 -14.19 0.88
N MET A 3 -5.62 -14.72 2.06
CA MET A 3 -5.05 -14.30 3.33
C MET A 3 -4.41 -15.49 4.03
N LEU A 4 -3.09 -15.50 4.12
CA LEU A 4 -2.33 -16.53 4.82
C LEU A 4 -1.86 -15.98 6.15
N ARG A 5 -2.04 -16.76 7.23
CA ARG A 5 -1.52 -16.41 8.54
C ARG A 5 -0.20 -17.14 8.77
N SER A 6 0.81 -16.41 9.22
CA SER A 6 2.02 -16.95 9.85
C SER A 6 2.18 -16.25 11.21
N LYS A 7 1.87 -16.94 12.31
CA LYS A 7 1.89 -16.37 13.67
C LYS A 7 1.09 -15.05 13.74
N GLN A 8 1.77 -13.93 14.02
CA GLN A 8 1.18 -12.58 14.11
C GLN A 8 1.27 -11.79 12.79
N THR A 9 1.62 -12.45 11.69
CA THR A 9 1.69 -11.86 10.35
C THR A 9 0.54 -12.37 9.48
N LEU A 10 -0.14 -11.48 8.79
CA LEU A 10 -1.04 -11.83 7.68
C LEU A 10 -0.41 -11.45 6.35
N ILE A 11 -0.38 -12.39 5.41
CA ILE A 11 0.10 -12.17 4.04
C ILE A 11 -1.12 -12.12 3.11
N LEU A 12 -1.30 -10.99 2.44
CA LEU A 12 -2.45 -10.68 1.60
C LEU A 12 -2.02 -10.59 0.13
N PHE A 13 -2.64 -11.39 -0.75
CA PHE A 13 -2.30 -11.40 -2.17
C PHE A 13 -3.48 -11.62 -3.11
N GLY A 14 -3.30 -11.19 -4.36
CA GLY A 14 -4.33 -11.25 -5.40
C GLY A 14 -5.34 -10.11 -5.29
N LYS A 15 -6.45 -10.26 -6.03
CA LYS A 15 -7.46 -9.19 -6.21
C LYS A 15 -8.26 -8.94 -4.93
N VAL A 16 -8.50 -7.66 -4.61
CA VAL A 16 -9.43 -7.25 -3.56
C VAL A 16 -10.86 -7.44 -4.06
N VAL A 17 -11.66 -8.23 -3.36
CA VAL A 17 -13.08 -8.54 -3.66
C VAL A 17 -13.97 -8.11 -2.49
N PRO A 18 -15.29 -7.94 -2.69
CA PRO A 18 -16.18 -7.42 -1.65
C PRO A 18 -16.12 -8.19 -0.33
N GLU A 19 -15.94 -9.51 -0.37
CA GLU A 19 -15.99 -10.41 0.79
C GLU A 19 -14.73 -10.34 1.66
N ASP A 20 -13.67 -9.68 1.19
CA ASP A 20 -12.38 -9.66 1.86
C ASP A 20 -12.42 -8.95 3.21
N SER A 21 -13.27 -7.93 3.39
CA SER A 21 -13.36 -7.23 4.67
C SER A 21 -13.87 -8.15 5.79
N GLN A 22 -14.86 -9.01 5.48
CA GLN A 22 -15.35 -10.01 6.43
C GLN A 22 -14.30 -11.10 6.69
N GLN A 23 -13.59 -11.55 5.66
CA GLN A 23 -12.53 -12.55 5.82
C GLN A 23 -11.37 -12.01 6.65
N PHE A 24 -10.98 -10.75 6.44
CA PHE A 24 -9.94 -10.10 7.22
C PHE A 24 -10.34 -10.00 8.70
N ARG A 25 -11.58 -9.60 9.01
CA ARG A 25 -12.09 -9.58 10.38
C ARG A 25 -11.98 -10.95 11.05
N LYS A 26 -12.41 -12.02 10.37
CA LYS A 26 -12.26 -13.39 10.88
C LYS A 26 -10.79 -13.75 11.14
N LYS A 27 -9.87 -13.30 10.28
CA LYS A 27 -8.43 -13.51 10.50
C LYS A 27 -7.87 -12.77 11.72
N LEU A 28 -8.45 -11.63 12.10
CA LEU A 28 -8.11 -10.93 13.34
C LEU A 28 -8.69 -11.64 14.58
N GLU A 29 -9.84 -12.29 14.45
CA GLU A 29 -10.46 -13.09 15.54
C GLU A 29 -9.67 -14.39 15.83
N GLU A 30 -8.92 -14.91 14.86
CA GLU A 30 -8.03 -16.08 15.03
C GLU A 30 -6.84 -15.81 15.99
N GLY A 31 -6.56 -14.56 16.35
CA GLY A 31 -5.50 -14.19 17.30
C GLY A 31 -4.84 -12.85 16.96
N PRO A 32 -3.83 -12.40 17.75
CA PRO A 32 -3.16 -11.14 17.49
C PRO A 32 -2.50 -11.09 16.10
N VAL A 33 -2.57 -9.93 15.46
CA VAL A 33 -1.87 -9.59 14.21
C VAL A 33 -1.09 -8.32 14.45
N LYS A 34 0.23 -8.39 14.28
CA LYS A 34 1.16 -7.27 14.39
C LYS A 34 1.46 -6.67 13.04
N THR A 35 1.52 -7.48 11.98
CA THR A 35 1.92 -7.02 10.65
C THR A 35 1.07 -7.63 9.55
N VAL A 36 0.72 -6.80 8.57
CA VAL A 36 0.08 -7.22 7.32
C VAL A 36 1.06 -6.98 6.17
N VAL A 37 1.45 -8.05 5.49
CA VAL A 37 2.31 -7.99 4.31
C VAL A 37 1.45 -8.08 3.06
N MET A 38 1.44 -7.02 2.26
CA MET A 38 0.78 -7.01 0.95
C MET A 38 1.75 -7.50 -0.13
N THR A 39 1.31 -8.44 -0.95
CA THR A 39 2.14 -8.99 -2.03
C THR A 39 1.31 -9.26 -3.28
N GLU A 40 1.86 -8.94 -4.45
CA GLU A 40 1.27 -9.20 -5.78
C GLU A 40 -0.26 -8.98 -5.85
N SER A 41 -0.69 -7.76 -5.52
CA SER A 41 -2.10 -7.36 -5.59
C SER A 41 -2.31 -6.20 -6.57
N PRO A 42 -3.19 -6.37 -7.58
CA PRO A 42 -3.59 -5.28 -8.47
C PRO A 42 -4.62 -4.34 -7.82
N GLY A 43 -5.03 -4.59 -6.58
CA GLY A 43 -6.16 -3.92 -5.93
C GLY A 43 -7.50 -4.53 -6.32
N GLY A 44 -8.57 -3.73 -6.34
CA GLY A 44 -9.91 -4.23 -6.61
C GLY A 44 -11.04 -3.43 -5.95
N ASN A 45 -11.84 -4.06 -5.11
CA ASN A 45 -13.01 -3.44 -4.47
C ASN A 45 -12.58 -2.34 -3.47
N LEU A 46 -12.99 -1.08 -3.74
CA LEU A 46 -12.62 0.05 -2.89
C LEU A 46 -13.30 0.01 -1.53
N ARG A 47 -14.56 -0.44 -1.44
CA ARG A 47 -15.29 -0.52 -0.16
C ARG A 47 -14.60 -1.49 0.79
N ALA A 48 -14.32 -2.70 0.31
CA ALA A 48 -13.59 -3.71 1.08
C ALA A 48 -12.20 -3.21 1.51
N ALA A 49 -11.50 -2.48 0.63
CA ALA A 49 -10.20 -1.91 0.97
C ALA A 49 -10.26 -0.85 2.07
N TYR A 50 -11.27 0.03 2.06
CA TYR A 50 -11.49 0.99 3.15
C TYR A 50 -11.85 0.28 4.46
N ASP A 51 -12.70 -0.75 4.42
CA ASP A 51 -13.05 -1.52 5.61
C ASP A 51 -11.84 -2.24 6.22
N ILE A 52 -10.97 -2.83 5.37
CA ILE A 52 -9.71 -3.44 5.83
C ILE A 52 -8.77 -2.36 6.40
N ALA A 53 -8.65 -1.21 5.74
CA ALA A 53 -7.83 -0.09 6.20
C ALA A 53 -8.28 0.44 7.56
N GLU A 54 -9.59 0.52 7.81
CA GLU A 54 -10.15 0.90 9.10
C GLU A 54 -9.74 -0.11 10.19
N LEU A 55 -9.90 -1.42 9.93
CA LEU A 55 -9.48 -2.47 10.86
C LEU A 55 -7.98 -2.44 11.17
N ILE A 56 -7.13 -2.17 10.17
CA ILE A 56 -5.67 -2.01 10.37
C ILE A 56 -5.39 -0.79 11.26
N THR A 57 -6.07 0.33 11.01
CA THR A 57 -5.89 1.58 11.77
C THR A 57 -6.34 1.39 13.23
N GLU A 58 -7.50 0.79 13.45
CA GLU A 58 -8.06 0.51 14.79
C GLU A 58 -7.17 -0.46 15.58
N GLY A 59 -6.68 -1.51 14.90
CA GLY A 59 -5.79 -2.51 15.49
C GLY A 59 -4.34 -2.03 15.67
N LYS A 60 -4.01 -0.81 15.22
CA LYS A 60 -2.63 -0.27 15.19
C LYS A 60 -1.64 -1.21 14.50
N ILE A 61 -2.09 -1.92 13.47
CA ILE A 61 -1.32 -2.95 12.78
C ILE A 61 -0.29 -2.31 11.85
N ASN A 62 0.93 -2.85 11.81
CA ASN A 62 1.95 -2.42 10.85
C ASN A 62 1.65 -3.00 9.47
N THR A 63 2.06 -2.31 8.41
CA THR A 63 1.97 -2.82 7.05
C THR A 63 3.33 -2.87 6.37
N ALA A 64 3.50 -3.89 5.55
CA ALA A 64 4.67 -4.03 4.70
C ALA A 64 4.26 -4.41 3.29
N VAL A 65 5.14 -4.15 2.32
CA VAL A 65 4.94 -4.57 0.93
C VAL A 65 6.12 -5.39 0.45
N ASN A 66 5.82 -6.47 -0.27
CA ASN A 66 6.78 -7.32 -0.96
C ASN A 66 6.25 -7.62 -2.36
N GLY A 67 6.77 -6.96 -3.40
CA GLY A 67 6.24 -7.04 -4.76
C GLY A 67 5.26 -5.93 -5.13
N ASN A 68 4.35 -6.20 -6.09
CA ASN A 68 3.43 -5.19 -6.59
C ASN A 68 2.20 -5.00 -5.68
N CYS A 69 1.92 -3.76 -5.29
CA CYS A 69 0.72 -3.40 -4.54
C CYS A 69 0.09 -2.13 -5.12
N LYS A 70 -0.95 -2.29 -5.94
CA LYS A 70 -1.55 -1.19 -6.72
C LYS A 70 -2.99 -0.91 -6.30
N SER A 71 -3.46 0.30 -6.58
CA SER A 71 -4.86 0.69 -6.42
C SER A 71 -5.33 0.45 -4.98
N ALA A 72 -6.45 -0.26 -4.81
CA ALA A 72 -7.00 -0.63 -3.51
C ALA A 72 -6.00 -1.38 -2.59
N CYS A 73 -4.99 -2.08 -3.12
CA CYS A 73 -3.93 -2.65 -2.29
C CYS A 73 -3.09 -1.56 -1.62
N ALA A 74 -2.64 -0.57 -2.41
CA ALA A 74 -1.85 0.53 -1.89
C ALA A 74 -2.64 1.32 -0.84
N LEU A 75 -3.96 1.43 -1.02
CA LEU A 75 -4.86 2.03 -0.03
C LEU A 75 -4.83 1.29 1.32
N ILE A 76 -4.91 -0.05 1.29
CA ILE A 76 -4.82 -0.89 2.49
C ILE A 76 -3.44 -0.72 3.15
N PHE A 77 -2.37 -0.76 2.35
CA PHE A 77 -1.00 -0.58 2.84
C PHE A 77 -0.85 0.74 3.61
N MET A 78 -1.43 1.84 3.11
CA MET A 78 -1.29 3.15 3.75
C MET A 78 -1.94 3.26 5.13
N ALA A 79 -2.79 2.31 5.54
CA ALA A 79 -3.42 2.29 6.84
C ALA A 79 -2.49 1.89 8.00
N GLY A 80 -1.32 1.33 7.70
CA GLY A 80 -0.41 0.81 8.71
C GLY A 80 0.18 1.89 9.61
N THR A 81 0.35 1.56 10.90
CA THR A 81 1.02 2.42 11.89
C THR A 81 2.47 2.68 11.47
N GLU A 82 3.21 1.60 11.22
CA GLU A 82 4.51 1.62 10.53
C GLU A 82 4.35 1.00 9.15
N ARG A 83 5.04 1.58 8.17
CA ARG A 83 4.95 1.25 6.75
C ARG A 83 6.33 1.04 6.19
N GLN A 84 6.63 -0.19 5.81
CA GLN A 84 7.95 -0.62 5.36
C GLN A 84 7.90 -1.40 4.04
N MET A 85 9.05 -1.49 3.37
CA MET A 85 9.26 -2.51 2.34
C MET A 85 10.02 -3.69 2.92
N VAL A 86 9.76 -4.89 2.43
CA VAL A 86 10.44 -6.11 2.87
C VAL A 86 11.81 -6.23 2.20
N ALA A 87 12.83 -6.60 2.97
CA ALA A 87 14.15 -6.95 2.44
C ALA A 87 14.08 -8.26 1.65
N SER A 88 13.81 -8.18 0.34
CA SER A 88 13.71 -9.33 -0.54
C SER A 88 14.60 -9.18 -1.77
N LYS A 89 14.87 -10.31 -2.44
CA LYS A 89 15.61 -10.36 -3.73
C LYS A 89 14.91 -9.63 -4.89
N HIS A 90 13.73 -9.06 -4.64
CA HIS A 90 12.90 -8.34 -5.62
C HIS A 90 12.56 -6.93 -5.12
N LEU A 91 13.35 -6.38 -4.19
CA LEU A 91 13.15 -5.04 -3.65
C LEU A 91 13.12 -3.98 -4.75
N GLU A 92 13.96 -4.12 -5.77
CA GLU A 92 14.05 -3.21 -6.91
C GLU A 92 12.77 -3.16 -7.76
N LYS A 93 11.98 -4.25 -7.71
CA LYS A 93 10.68 -4.40 -8.39
C LYS A 93 9.48 -4.16 -7.47
N THR A 94 9.70 -4.12 -6.16
CA THR A 94 8.66 -3.87 -5.17
C THR A 94 8.18 -2.44 -5.30
N ARG A 95 6.86 -2.26 -5.44
CA ARG A 95 6.29 -0.94 -5.67
C ARG A 95 4.84 -0.80 -5.22
N LEU A 96 4.54 0.39 -4.74
CA LEU A 96 3.18 0.86 -4.53
C LEU A 96 2.72 1.64 -5.76
N GLY A 97 1.43 1.63 -6.05
CA GLY A 97 0.87 2.41 -7.16
C GLY A 97 -0.49 3.00 -6.85
N PHE A 98 -0.63 4.32 -6.96
CA PHE A 98 -1.91 5.02 -6.93
C PHE A 98 -2.36 5.43 -8.34
N HIS A 99 -3.66 5.52 -8.51
CA HIS A 99 -4.32 6.12 -9.68
C HIS A 99 -5.63 6.77 -9.19
N ALA A 100 -6.21 7.66 -9.99
CA ALA A 100 -7.52 8.21 -9.69
C ALA A 100 -8.60 7.10 -9.63
N PRO A 101 -9.53 7.12 -8.67
CA PRO A 101 -10.65 6.18 -8.64
C PRO A 101 -11.42 6.21 -9.96
N HIS A 102 -11.81 5.05 -10.47
CA HIS A 102 -12.50 4.95 -11.76
C HIS A 102 -13.48 3.77 -11.78
N ASN A 103 -14.45 3.82 -12.70
CA ASN A 103 -15.35 2.72 -12.96
C ASN A 103 -14.57 1.54 -13.58
N LYS A 104 -14.70 0.35 -13.00
CA LYS A 104 -13.92 -0.83 -13.43
C LYS A 104 -14.21 -1.28 -14.85
N VAL A 105 -15.43 -1.03 -15.36
CA VAL A 105 -15.89 -1.43 -16.69
C VAL A 105 -15.65 -0.30 -17.68
N THR A 106 -16.25 0.87 -17.47
CA THR A 106 -16.19 1.99 -18.44
C THR A 106 -14.84 2.71 -18.43
N LYS A 107 -14.03 2.53 -17.38
CA LYS A 107 -12.76 3.24 -17.13
C LYS A 107 -12.90 4.75 -16.93
N GLU A 108 -14.13 5.24 -16.84
CA GLU A 108 -14.40 6.64 -16.53
C GLU A 108 -13.91 6.99 -15.13
N ILE A 109 -13.22 8.12 -15.01
CA ILE A 109 -12.74 8.62 -13.74
C ILE A 109 -13.93 8.98 -12.85
N SER A 110 -13.93 8.46 -11.63
CA SER A 110 -14.95 8.73 -10.63
C SER A 110 -14.60 10.01 -9.87
N THR A 111 -14.96 11.15 -10.46
CA THR A 111 -14.73 12.48 -9.87
C THR A 111 -15.34 12.61 -8.47
N ALA A 112 -16.48 11.94 -8.22
CA ALA A 112 -17.11 11.91 -6.90
C ALA A 112 -16.28 11.19 -5.82
N ALA A 113 -15.42 10.24 -6.18
CA ALA A 113 -14.58 9.50 -5.24
C ALA A 113 -13.23 10.17 -4.96
N ILE A 114 -12.82 11.13 -5.80
CA ILE A 114 -11.54 11.86 -5.68
C ILE A 114 -11.43 12.59 -4.33
N PRO A 115 -12.41 13.38 -3.86
CA PRO A 115 -12.29 14.11 -2.59
C PRO A 115 -12.09 13.18 -1.39
N HIS A 116 -12.76 12.02 -1.38
CA HIS A 116 -12.62 11.05 -0.31
C HIS A 116 -11.23 10.42 -0.29
N PHE A 117 -10.71 10.01 -1.46
CA PHE A 117 -9.36 9.48 -1.56
C PHE A 117 -8.29 10.53 -1.19
N ARG A 118 -8.44 11.78 -1.64
CA ARG A 118 -7.56 12.90 -1.26
C ARG A 118 -7.52 13.06 0.26
N LYS A 119 -8.69 13.16 0.89
CA LYS A 119 -8.81 13.30 2.35
C LYS A 119 -8.15 12.12 3.07
N TRP A 120 -8.35 10.91 2.57
CA TRP A 120 -7.74 9.72 3.15
C TRP A 120 -6.21 9.78 3.09
N LEU A 121 -5.64 10.04 1.90
CA LEU A 121 -4.19 10.05 1.70
C LEU A 121 -3.50 11.15 2.52
N LEU A 122 -4.09 12.35 2.60
CA LEU A 122 -3.58 13.42 3.46
C LEU A 122 -3.65 13.06 4.94
N LYS A 123 -4.72 12.36 5.38
CA LYS A 123 -4.85 11.90 6.77
C LYS A 123 -3.76 10.88 7.14
N VAL A 124 -3.57 9.82 6.36
CA VAL A 124 -2.57 8.76 6.66
C VAL A 124 -1.13 9.22 6.55
N THR A 125 -0.87 10.20 5.68
CA THR A 125 0.45 10.81 5.56
C THR A 125 0.68 11.92 6.59
N GLN A 126 -0.31 12.25 7.41
CA GLN A 126 -0.27 13.36 8.38
C GLN A 126 0.06 14.70 7.70
N GLY A 127 -0.48 14.92 6.50
CA GLY A 127 -0.25 16.11 5.69
C GLY A 127 1.12 16.17 5.00
N LYS A 128 1.96 15.12 5.10
CA LYS A 128 3.28 15.08 4.45
C LYS A 128 3.21 14.90 2.94
N PHE A 129 2.11 14.35 2.42
CA PHE A 129 2.00 14.11 0.98
C PHE A 129 1.81 15.43 0.23
N PRO A 130 2.67 15.78 -0.75
CA PRO A 130 2.60 17.05 -1.47
C PRO A 130 1.30 17.14 -2.27
N GLU A 131 0.57 18.25 -2.11
CA GLU A 131 -0.72 18.44 -2.76
C GLU A 131 -0.60 18.54 -4.28
N GLU A 132 0.49 19.11 -4.79
CA GLU A 132 0.78 19.21 -6.22
C GLU A 132 1.00 17.84 -6.87
N VAL A 133 1.60 16.90 -6.14
CA VAL A 133 1.76 15.51 -6.58
C VAL A 133 0.42 14.80 -6.55
N LEU A 134 -0.42 15.11 -5.55
CA LEU A 134 -1.75 14.56 -5.42
C LEU A 134 -2.70 15.04 -6.52
N ASP A 135 -2.68 16.34 -6.82
CA ASP A 135 -3.44 16.94 -7.91
C ASP A 135 -3.09 16.28 -9.24
N ARG A 136 -1.79 16.10 -9.49
CA ARG A 136 -1.29 15.41 -10.67
C ARG A 136 -1.76 13.95 -10.74
N ALA A 137 -1.73 13.22 -9.63
CA ALA A 137 -2.11 11.81 -9.58
C ALA A 137 -3.63 11.58 -9.69
N LEU A 138 -4.44 12.60 -9.38
CA LEU A 138 -5.90 12.55 -9.42
C LEU A 138 -6.50 13.19 -10.67
N ASN A 139 -5.77 14.10 -11.32
CA ASN A 139 -6.14 14.70 -12.60
C ASN A 139 -5.51 13.93 -13.76
N ILE A 140 -5.99 12.70 -14.00
CA ILE A 140 -5.48 11.81 -15.04
C ILE A 140 -6.47 11.66 -16.20
N GLU A 141 -5.94 11.44 -17.39
CA GLU A 141 -6.75 11.24 -18.61
C GLU A 141 -7.21 9.79 -18.76
N ARG A 142 -6.41 8.84 -18.25
CA ARG A 142 -6.68 7.40 -18.40
C ARG A 142 -6.67 6.72 -17.04
N ALA A 143 -7.62 5.82 -16.83
CA ALA A 143 -7.70 4.97 -15.64
C ALA A 143 -6.43 4.15 -15.34
N GLY A 144 -5.58 3.91 -16.34
CA GLY A 144 -4.33 3.19 -16.23
C GLY A 144 -3.10 4.05 -15.93
N ASP A 145 -3.25 5.37 -15.84
CA ASP A 145 -2.15 6.24 -15.42
C ASP A 145 -1.87 6.05 -13.94
N MET A 146 -0.59 5.97 -13.58
CA MET A 146 -0.15 5.49 -12.27
C MET A 146 0.93 6.39 -11.68
N LEU A 147 0.78 6.74 -10.41
CA LEU A 147 1.86 7.24 -9.58
C LEU A 147 2.47 6.06 -8.80
N TYR A 148 3.69 5.68 -9.16
CA TYR A 148 4.44 4.59 -8.54
C TYR A 148 5.43 5.08 -7.51
N PHE A 149 5.64 4.26 -6.48
CA PHE A 149 6.63 4.45 -5.42
C PHE A 149 7.47 3.18 -5.29
N TYR A 150 8.78 3.31 -5.43
CA TYR A 150 9.80 2.25 -5.33
C TYR A 150 10.68 2.51 -4.11
N TYR A 151 11.40 1.50 -3.62
CA TYR A 151 12.36 1.71 -2.54
C TYR A 151 13.42 2.77 -2.93
N PRO A 152 13.86 3.65 -2.00
CA PRO A 152 14.88 4.66 -2.28
C PRO A 152 16.17 4.04 -2.81
N ASP A 153 16.82 4.73 -3.74
CA ASP A 153 18.16 4.40 -4.26
C ASP A 153 18.33 3.05 -5.00
N GLU A 154 17.34 2.17 -5.01
CA GLU A 154 17.35 0.90 -5.76
C GLU A 154 17.10 1.08 -7.26
N ASN A 155 16.79 2.31 -7.69
CA ASN A 155 16.23 2.58 -9.00
C ASN A 155 16.80 3.87 -9.61
N PHE A 156 17.47 3.75 -10.78
CA PHE A 156 18.12 4.89 -11.44
C PHE A 156 17.16 6.01 -11.89
N LEU A 157 15.90 5.67 -12.18
CA LEU A 157 14.84 6.64 -12.52
C LEU A 157 14.18 7.27 -11.29
N GLY A 158 14.74 7.08 -10.10
CA GLY A 158 14.17 7.57 -8.84
C GLY A 158 13.09 6.66 -8.26
N ASP A 159 12.73 7.00 -7.02
CA ASP A 159 11.81 6.30 -6.13
C ASP A 159 10.34 6.68 -6.36
N ILE A 160 10.06 7.82 -7.01
CA ILE A 160 8.70 8.24 -7.37
C ILE A 160 8.59 8.47 -8.88
N ARG A 161 7.59 7.85 -9.50
CA ARG A 161 7.35 7.97 -10.95
C ARG A 161 5.90 8.19 -11.28
N PHE A 162 5.62 9.16 -12.14
CA PHE A 162 4.32 9.31 -12.75
C PHE A 162 4.37 8.68 -14.14
N CYS A 163 3.49 7.72 -14.37
CA CYS A 163 3.44 6.97 -15.61
C CYS A 163 2.09 7.19 -16.30
N THR A 164 2.13 7.74 -17.51
CA THR A 164 0.96 8.04 -18.34
C THR A 164 0.80 7.00 -19.45
N GLU A 165 -0.24 7.20 -20.27
CA GLU A 165 -0.57 6.32 -21.39
C GLU A 165 -0.86 4.88 -20.95
N GLY A 166 -1.47 4.70 -19.77
CA GLY A 166 -1.66 3.35 -19.21
C GLY A 166 -0.38 2.77 -18.63
N ALA A 167 0.47 3.63 -18.07
CA ALA A 167 1.78 3.32 -17.49
C ALA A 167 2.89 2.93 -18.47
N LEU A 168 2.77 3.30 -19.75
CA LEU A 168 3.80 3.06 -20.77
C LEU A 168 4.91 4.11 -20.74
N ARG A 169 4.57 5.37 -20.44
CA ARG A 169 5.52 6.48 -20.42
C ARG A 169 5.70 6.97 -18.99
N CYS A 170 6.87 6.75 -18.42
CA CYS A 170 7.17 7.12 -17.03
C CYS A 170 8.17 8.26 -16.93
N GLU A 171 7.88 9.21 -16.05
CA GLU A 171 8.82 10.26 -15.65
C GLU A 171 9.08 10.23 -14.15
N ALA A 172 10.31 10.56 -13.77
CA ALA A 172 10.73 10.66 -12.38
C ALA A 172 10.21 11.97 -11.76
N LEU A 173 9.59 11.91 -10.58
CA LEU A 173 9.31 13.12 -9.80
C LEU A 173 10.54 13.42 -8.93
N LYS A 174 11.24 14.50 -9.27
CA LYS A 174 12.43 14.96 -8.53
C LYS A 174 12.03 15.78 -7.30
N GLY A 175 12.90 15.82 -6.30
CA GLY A 175 12.74 16.66 -5.11
C GLY A 175 11.91 16.03 -3.99
N TYR A 176 11.36 14.84 -4.22
CA TYR A 176 10.60 14.07 -3.23
C TYR A 176 11.35 12.81 -2.83
N ASN A 177 10.97 12.27 -1.68
CA ASN A 177 11.46 11.00 -1.17
C ASN A 177 10.30 10.30 -0.48
N ILE A 178 10.13 8.99 -0.72
CA ILE A 178 8.92 8.28 -0.27
C ILE A 178 8.75 8.22 1.26
N VAL A 179 9.81 8.36 2.04
CA VAL A 179 9.72 8.49 3.50
C VAL A 179 9.29 9.90 3.88
N LYS A 180 9.90 10.93 3.27
CA LYS A 180 9.58 12.34 3.54
C LYS A 180 8.14 12.71 3.23
N ILE A 181 7.61 12.20 2.12
CA ILE A 181 6.21 12.43 1.72
C ILE A 181 5.22 11.51 2.45
N GLY A 182 5.72 10.67 3.36
CA GLY A 182 4.91 9.83 4.23
C GLY A 182 4.24 8.65 3.52
N ILE A 183 4.85 8.06 2.48
CA ILE A 183 4.44 6.75 1.93
C ILE A 183 4.99 5.62 2.81
N LEU A 184 6.29 5.64 3.08
CA LEU A 184 6.90 4.83 4.13
C LEU A 184 7.04 5.66 5.40
N THR A 185 7.05 4.99 6.55
CA THR A 185 7.37 5.66 7.83
C THR A 185 8.85 5.64 8.14
N THR A 186 9.60 4.73 7.52
CA THR A 186 11.06 4.59 7.67
C THR A 186 11.68 4.06 6.38
N ALA A 187 12.98 4.30 6.18
CA ALA A 187 13.78 3.65 5.14
C ALA A 187 14.27 2.26 5.57
N GLU A 188 14.14 1.90 6.85
CA GLU A 188 14.53 0.57 7.33
C GLU A 188 13.66 -0.51 6.67
N LEU A 189 14.34 -1.50 6.08
CA LEU A 189 13.68 -2.65 5.50
C LEU A 189 13.21 -3.61 6.59
N LEU A 190 12.02 -4.18 6.40
CA LEU A 190 11.52 -5.26 7.22
C LEU A 190 12.21 -6.57 6.83
N LYS A 191 12.95 -7.16 7.76
CA LYS A 191 13.66 -8.43 7.55
C LYS A 191 12.66 -9.59 7.52
N LEU A 192 12.83 -10.52 6.57
CA LEU A 192 11.93 -11.67 6.45
C LEU A 192 11.92 -12.53 7.72
N GLU A 193 13.07 -12.68 8.37
CA GLU A 193 13.22 -13.44 9.61
C GLU A 193 12.36 -12.86 10.74
N SER A 194 12.18 -11.54 10.77
CA SER A 194 11.34 -10.86 11.77
C SER A 194 9.84 -11.09 11.59
N LEU A 195 9.41 -11.54 10.39
CA LEU A 195 8.03 -11.93 10.13
C LEU A 195 7.72 -13.33 10.67
N ASP A 196 8.76 -14.15 10.83
CA ASP A 196 8.71 -15.50 11.36
C ASP A 196 9.09 -15.55 12.84
N ASP A 197 9.59 -14.46 13.44
CA ASP A 197 10.27 -14.52 14.72
C ASP A 197 9.36 -15.04 15.85
N THR A 198 9.88 -16.08 16.48
CA THR A 198 9.42 -16.72 17.70
C THR A 198 9.47 -15.75 18.87
N ASP A 199 8.49 -15.83 19.78
CA ASP A 199 8.58 -15.33 21.15
C ASP A 199 9.78 -15.96 21.88
N GLN A 200 11.00 -15.48 21.62
CA GLN A 200 12.20 -15.74 22.42
C GLN A 200 12.69 -14.48 23.12
N ALA A 201 11.76 -13.58 23.47
CA ALA A 201 12.05 -12.42 24.29
C ALA A 201 11.06 -12.28 25.46
N ALA A 202 10.74 -13.39 26.16
CA ALA A 202 10.11 -13.35 27.49
C ALA A 202 10.21 -14.69 28.25
N ALA A 203 11.39 -15.30 28.30
CA ALA A 203 11.69 -16.33 29.29
C ALA A 203 13.22 -16.47 29.42
N LYS A 204 13.82 -15.62 30.25
CA LYS A 204 15.06 -15.98 30.95
C LYS A 204 14.69 -16.17 32.42
N PRO A 205 15.18 -17.25 33.07
CA PRO A 205 14.78 -17.63 34.42
C PRO A 205 15.18 -16.60 35.47
#